data_AF-A0AAV0AI92-F1
#
_entry.id   AF-A0AAV0AI92-F1
#
_cell.length_a   1.000
_cell.length_b   1.000
_cell.length_c   1.000
_cell.angle_alpha   90.00
_cell.angle_beta   90.00
_cell.angle_gamma   90.00
#
_symmetry.space_group_name_H-M   'P 1'
#
loop_
_entity.id
_entity.type
_entity.pdbx_description
1 polymer ?
#
loop_
_entity_poly.entity_id
_entity_poly.type
_entity_poly.pdbx_seq_one_letter_code
_entity_poly.pdbx_strand_id
1 'polypeptide(L)'
;MDQTVVIATAPEIKASLTSLPVDVLNQIHLLSGSENLPIISKQFVEIFNNNLKSDHYRANYLYDKYFIPIFETMRNLCMSMSSHFGLDIQQAEAELLAEQKKFYNKRGEEKSLWKSIVSNQTYDDEDDQQQKTVYEFIKTLLDDFDASPDVHNGYPLCKSILCKDLSLVRLLLDFDASLELKDNLIMDIDIAIGDLDLIRVLIELNFEHPIERRPSKYMAFKNVKLLWDENNKYSYDFNTRKNNTIYDYNNFKGEPNVLRSKETDEEIISRLCEKIRFKDYRMDRVKVTDQMLETAMKFKQYDIAHYFLDKGATPTLETLRMIKKL
;
A
#
# COMPACT_ATOMS: atom_id res chain seq x y z
N MET A 1 25.04 77.27 -27.15
CA MET A 1 24.92 76.69 -25.80
C MET A 1 24.12 75.41 -25.95
N ASP A 2 24.80 74.30 -26.24
CA ASP A 2 24.16 72.98 -26.39
C ASP A 2 24.08 72.32 -25.02
N GLN A 3 22.86 72.06 -24.58
CA GLN A 3 22.58 71.28 -23.37
C GLN A 3 22.44 69.80 -23.78
N THR A 4 23.50 69.04 -23.59
CA THR A 4 23.49 67.58 -23.71
C THR A 4 22.75 66.98 -22.52
N VAL A 5 21.51 66.54 -22.75
CA VAL A 5 20.70 65.81 -21.78
C VAL A 5 21.27 64.40 -21.64
N VAL A 6 21.95 64.13 -20.51
CA VAL A 6 22.41 62.78 -20.14
C VAL A 6 21.20 62.01 -19.60
N ILE A 7 20.62 61.15 -20.44
CA ILE A 7 19.57 60.21 -20.00
C ILE A 7 20.26 59.08 -19.24
N ALA A 8 20.16 59.09 -17.91
CA ALA A 8 20.60 57.97 -17.08
C ALA A 8 19.72 56.75 -17.38
N THR A 9 20.28 55.75 -18.06
CA THR A 9 19.62 54.47 -18.27
C THR A 9 19.47 53.77 -16.92
N ALA A 10 18.22 53.42 -16.56
CA ALA A 10 17.93 52.68 -15.35
C ALA A 10 18.71 51.35 -15.35
N PRO A 11 19.27 50.90 -14.21
CA PRO A 11 20.01 49.65 -14.14
C PRO A 11 19.08 48.50 -14.54
N GLU A 12 19.49 47.71 -15.53
CA GLU A 12 18.82 46.45 -15.89
C GLU A 12 18.89 45.51 -14.68
N ILE A 13 17.82 45.47 -13.90
CA ILE A 13 17.65 44.47 -12.87
C ILE A 13 17.40 43.14 -13.59
N LYS A 14 18.46 42.34 -13.76
CA LYS A 14 18.33 40.95 -14.20
C LYS A 14 17.64 40.18 -13.08
N ALA A 15 16.33 40.02 -13.19
CA ALA A 15 15.54 39.21 -12.28
C ALA A 15 16.09 37.78 -12.29
N SER A 16 16.68 37.35 -11.18
CA SER A 16 17.13 35.98 -10.96
C SER A 16 16.00 35.17 -10.35
N LEU A 17 15.99 33.85 -10.56
CA LEU A 17 14.98 32.95 -9.96
C LEU A 17 14.92 33.10 -8.42
N THR A 18 16.05 33.41 -7.77
CA THR A 18 16.16 33.67 -6.32
C THR A 18 15.47 34.94 -5.84
N SER A 19 15.11 35.86 -6.75
CA SER A 19 14.39 37.11 -6.44
C SER A 19 12.88 36.95 -6.46
N LEU A 20 12.36 35.78 -6.88
CA LEU A 20 10.93 35.52 -6.95
C LEU A 20 10.32 35.33 -5.55
N PRO A 21 9.05 35.73 -5.37
CA PRO A 21 8.31 35.39 -4.17
C PRO A 21 8.25 33.89 -3.94
N VAL A 22 8.29 33.49 -2.67
CA VAL A 22 8.33 32.09 -2.23
C VAL A 22 7.14 31.28 -2.77
N ASP A 23 5.95 31.87 -2.86
CA ASP A 23 4.76 31.19 -3.41
C ASP A 23 4.94 30.84 -4.91
N VAL A 24 5.57 31.73 -5.67
CA VAL A 24 5.86 31.51 -7.09
C VAL A 24 6.91 30.41 -7.25
N LEU A 25 7.94 30.39 -6.40
CA LEU A 25 8.93 29.32 -6.37
C LEU A 25 8.31 27.96 -6.04
N ASN A 26 7.39 27.93 -5.07
CA ASN A 26 6.66 26.72 -4.69
C ASN A 26 5.82 26.17 -5.85
N GLN A 27 5.12 27.04 -6.59
CA GLN A 27 4.35 26.66 -7.78
C GLN A 27 5.25 26.14 -8.90
N ILE A 28 6.38 26.81 -9.17
CA ILE A 28 7.36 26.35 -10.16
C ILE A 28 7.87 24.95 -9.81
N HIS A 29 8.15 24.68 -8.53
CA HIS A 29 8.60 23.36 -8.11
C HIS A 29 7.50 22.29 -8.25
N LEU A 30 6.25 22.58 -7.84
CA LEU A 30 5.13 21.66 -8.01
C LEU A 30 4.88 21.33 -9.48
N LEU A 31 4.83 22.35 -10.34
CA LEU A 31 4.59 22.19 -11.78
C LEU A 31 5.75 21.50 -12.51
N SER A 32 6.99 21.71 -12.05
CA SER A 32 8.17 21.09 -12.68
C SER A 32 8.39 19.64 -12.25
N GLY A 33 7.83 19.19 -11.12
CA GLY A 33 8.04 17.85 -10.57
C GLY A 33 9.50 17.50 -10.24
N SER A 34 10.41 18.47 -10.29
CA SER A 34 11.86 18.24 -10.26
C SER A 34 12.40 18.11 -8.83
N GLU A 35 12.97 16.96 -8.48
CA GLU A 35 13.65 16.73 -7.18
C GLU A 35 14.86 17.63 -6.96
N ASN A 36 15.43 18.13 -8.05
CA ASN A 36 16.69 18.84 -8.01
C ASN A 36 16.51 20.33 -7.70
N LEU A 37 15.31 20.89 -7.97
CA LEU A 37 15.06 22.33 -7.81
C LEU A 37 15.34 22.82 -6.37
N PRO A 38 14.95 22.10 -5.31
CA PRO A 38 15.29 22.48 -3.94
C PRO A 38 16.79 22.49 -3.66
N ILE A 39 17.60 21.75 -4.41
CA ILE A 39 19.02 21.48 -4.12
C ILE A 39 19.97 22.41 -4.91
N ILE A 40 19.46 23.14 -5.91
CA ILE A 40 20.28 23.96 -6.83
C ILE A 40 21.11 25.02 -6.09
N SER A 41 20.59 25.57 -4.99
CA SER A 41 21.31 26.56 -4.19
C SER A 41 20.95 26.48 -2.72
N LYS A 42 21.85 26.95 -1.84
CA LYS A 42 21.61 27.00 -0.39
C LYS A 42 20.34 27.78 -0.03
N GLN A 43 20.07 28.86 -0.76
CA GLN A 43 18.86 29.67 -0.57
C GLN A 43 17.58 28.88 -0.92
N PHE A 44 17.61 28.09 -2.00
CA PHE A 44 16.50 27.21 -2.36
C PHE A 44 16.32 26.11 -1.33
N VAL A 45 17.41 25.48 -0.87
CA VAL A 45 17.36 24.47 0.20
C VAL A 45 16.69 25.05 1.44
N GLU A 46 17.02 26.29 1.83
CA GLU A 46 16.44 26.94 3.00
C GLU A 46 14.95 27.28 2.80
N ILE A 47 14.59 27.86 1.64
CA ILE A 47 13.20 28.18 1.30
C ILE A 47 12.34 26.91 1.29
N PHE A 48 12.80 25.87 0.59
CA PHE A 48 12.07 24.61 0.47
C PHE A 48 12.11 23.82 1.77
N ASN A 49 13.19 23.77 2.56
CA ASN A 49 13.16 23.09 3.86
C ASN A 49 12.22 23.76 4.86
N ASN A 50 12.04 25.08 4.76
CA ASN A 50 11.05 25.79 5.58
C ASN A 50 9.62 25.56 5.10
N ASN A 51 9.39 25.45 3.79
CA ASN A 51 8.05 25.18 3.22
C ASN A 51 7.68 23.71 3.12
N LEU A 52 8.64 22.80 3.00
CA LEU A 52 8.47 21.34 3.05
C LEU A 52 8.00 20.92 4.45
N LYS A 53 8.15 21.76 5.47
CA LYS A 53 7.45 21.56 6.75
C LYS A 53 5.94 21.74 6.63
N SER A 54 5.44 22.33 5.54
CA SER A 54 4.02 22.33 5.23
C SER A 54 3.63 20.97 4.65
N ASP A 55 2.96 20.17 5.47
CA ASP A 55 2.41 18.86 5.07
C ASP A 55 1.56 18.97 3.80
N HIS A 56 0.87 20.09 3.61
CA HIS A 56 0.07 20.37 2.42
C HIS A 56 0.92 20.45 1.14
N TYR A 57 2.08 21.11 1.23
CA TYR A 57 2.98 21.28 0.09
C TYR A 57 3.59 19.93 -0.33
N ARG A 58 4.05 19.14 0.65
CA ARG A 58 4.59 17.79 0.40
C ARG A 58 3.53 16.85 -0.16
N ALA A 59 2.32 16.87 0.39
CA ALA A 59 1.23 16.04 -0.09
C ALA A 59 0.89 16.36 -1.56
N ASN A 60 0.80 17.64 -1.92
CA ASN A 60 0.57 18.04 -3.32
C ASN A 60 1.74 17.64 -4.23
N TYR A 61 2.98 17.86 -3.81
CA TYR A 61 4.15 17.47 -4.60
C TYR A 61 4.21 15.96 -4.86
N LEU A 62 4.03 15.14 -3.82
CA LEU A 62 4.04 13.68 -3.94
C LEU A 62 2.85 13.18 -4.79
N TYR A 63 1.69 13.80 -4.63
CA TYR A 63 0.51 13.49 -5.44
C TYR A 63 0.75 13.82 -6.92
N ASP A 64 1.16 15.05 -7.23
CA ASP A 64 1.35 15.48 -8.62
C ASP A 64 2.46 14.70 -9.31
N LYS A 65 3.50 14.32 -8.56
CA LYS A 65 4.66 13.63 -9.12
C LYS A 65 4.50 12.13 -9.27
N TYR A 66 3.91 11.45 -8.28
CA TYR A 66 3.80 10.00 -8.30
C TYR A 66 2.38 9.56 -8.66
N PHE A 67 1.35 10.23 -8.13
CA PHE A 67 -0.02 9.81 -8.33
C PHE A 67 -0.54 10.14 -9.74
N ILE A 68 -0.28 11.34 -10.28
CA ILE A 68 -0.78 11.73 -11.62
C ILE A 68 -0.16 10.86 -12.75
N PRO A 69 1.16 10.64 -12.82
CA PRO A 69 1.72 9.81 -13.90
C PRO A 69 1.29 8.35 -13.81
N ILE A 70 1.10 7.84 -12.58
CA ILE A 70 0.53 6.50 -12.36
C ILE A 70 -0.90 6.46 -12.88
N PHE A 71 -1.71 7.47 -12.56
CA PHE A 71 -3.10 7.58 -13.02
C PHE A 71 -3.20 7.69 -14.54
N GLU A 72 -2.32 8.46 -15.20
CA GLU A 72 -2.26 8.55 -16.66
C GLU A 72 -1.76 7.25 -17.31
N THR A 73 -0.77 6.59 -16.72
CA THR A 73 -0.31 5.26 -17.18
C THR A 73 -1.43 4.24 -17.09
N MET A 74 -2.22 4.27 -16.01
CA MET A 74 -3.38 3.39 -15.82
C MET A 74 -4.54 3.75 -16.74
N ARG A 75 -4.80 5.04 -16.98
CA ARG A 75 -5.73 5.48 -18.02
C ARG A 75 -5.32 4.87 -19.36
N ASN A 76 -4.05 4.98 -19.73
CA ASN A 76 -3.54 4.41 -20.99
C ASN A 76 -3.65 2.88 -21.03
N LEU A 77 -3.38 2.19 -19.92
CA LEU A 77 -3.52 0.73 -19.82
C LEU A 77 -4.99 0.29 -19.91
N CYS A 78 -5.90 0.95 -19.18
CA CYS A 78 -7.35 0.71 -19.25
C CYS A 78 -7.92 1.03 -20.62
N MET A 79 -7.43 2.07 -21.30
CA MET A 79 -7.80 2.39 -22.69
C MET A 79 -7.33 1.29 -23.65
N SER A 80 -6.12 0.74 -23.43
CA SER A 80 -5.59 -0.39 -24.19
C SER A 80 -6.40 -1.67 -23.95
N MET A 81 -6.75 -1.98 -22.71
CA MET A 81 -7.55 -3.17 -22.36
C MET A 81 -9.01 -3.04 -22.80
N SER A 82 -9.63 -1.86 -22.71
CA SER A 82 -11.02 -1.65 -23.14
C SER A 82 -11.20 -1.91 -24.64
N SER A 83 -10.17 -1.64 -25.45
CA SER A 83 -10.17 -2.02 -26.88
C SER A 83 -10.23 -3.54 -27.10
N HIS A 84 -9.75 -4.34 -26.15
CA HIS A 84 -9.73 -5.80 -26.19
C HIS A 84 -10.96 -6.45 -25.53
N PHE A 85 -11.56 -5.80 -24.54
CA PHE A 85 -12.65 -6.36 -23.73
C PHE A 85 -14.02 -5.68 -23.92
N GLY A 86 -14.12 -4.64 -24.77
CA GLY A 86 -15.40 -4.00 -25.11
C GLY A 86 -16.05 -3.19 -23.98
N LEU A 87 -15.26 -2.72 -23.02
CA LEU A 87 -15.76 -1.92 -21.89
C LEU A 87 -16.11 -0.49 -22.34
N ASP A 88 -17.18 0.08 -21.75
CA ASP A 88 -17.58 1.47 -22.00
C ASP A 88 -16.59 2.44 -21.33
N ILE A 89 -15.65 2.88 -22.16
CA ILE A 89 -14.57 3.81 -21.82
C ILE A 89 -15.10 5.12 -21.22
N GLN A 90 -16.25 5.61 -21.69
CA GLN A 90 -16.77 6.92 -21.26
C GLN A 90 -17.29 6.86 -19.83
N GLN A 91 -17.88 5.74 -19.43
CA GLN A 91 -18.38 5.54 -18.07
C GLN A 91 -17.22 5.44 -17.06
N ALA A 92 -16.19 4.64 -17.38
CA ALA A 92 -15.03 4.47 -16.50
C ALA A 92 -14.28 5.80 -16.30
N GLU A 93 -14.14 6.62 -17.35
CA GLU A 93 -13.50 7.94 -17.25
C GLU A 93 -14.32 8.91 -16.38
N ALA A 94 -15.64 8.88 -16.49
CA ALA A 94 -16.53 9.74 -15.71
C ALA A 94 -16.52 9.39 -14.21
N GLU A 95 -16.52 8.10 -13.86
CA GLU A 95 -16.44 7.62 -12.47
C GLU A 95 -15.11 8.03 -11.82
N LEU A 96 -14.01 7.85 -12.56
CA LEU A 96 -12.66 8.19 -12.13
C LEU A 96 -12.51 9.71 -11.85
N LEU A 97 -13.03 10.56 -12.75
CA LEU A 97 -13.06 12.01 -12.59
C LEU A 97 -13.96 12.47 -11.42
N ALA A 98 -15.07 11.78 -11.17
CA ALA A 98 -15.97 12.10 -10.06
C ALA A 98 -15.31 11.83 -8.70
N GLU A 99 -14.53 10.75 -8.59
CA GLU A 99 -13.79 10.43 -7.36
C GLU A 99 -12.61 11.34 -7.10
N GLN A 100 -11.87 11.72 -8.15
CA GLN A 100 -10.84 12.75 -8.04
C GLN A 100 -11.43 14.04 -7.44
N LYS A 101 -12.60 14.49 -7.92
CA LYS A 101 -13.30 15.67 -7.40
C LYS A 101 -13.77 15.52 -5.94
N LYS A 102 -14.27 14.33 -5.55
CA LYS A 102 -14.65 14.06 -4.15
C LYS A 102 -13.45 14.17 -3.20
N PHE A 103 -12.30 13.64 -3.62
CA PHE A 103 -11.06 13.70 -2.83
C PHE A 103 -10.57 15.14 -2.62
N TYR A 104 -10.60 15.98 -3.68
CA TYR A 104 -10.25 17.40 -3.57
C TYR A 104 -11.14 18.17 -2.58
N ASN A 105 -12.44 17.86 -2.52
CA ASN A 105 -13.38 18.54 -1.62
C ASN A 105 -13.18 18.15 -0.14
N LYS A 106 -12.79 16.90 0.15
CA LYS A 106 -12.57 16.41 1.52
C LYS A 106 -11.26 16.93 2.15
N ARG A 107 -10.28 17.29 1.32
CA ARG A 107 -8.94 17.79 1.71
C ARG A 107 -8.95 19.12 2.49
N GLY A 108 -10.07 19.86 2.51
CA GLY A 108 -10.19 21.14 3.22
C GLY A 108 -10.16 21.04 4.76
N GLU A 109 -10.51 19.88 5.33
CA GLU A 109 -10.93 19.78 6.74
C GLU A 109 -9.94 19.06 7.68
N GLU A 110 -9.07 18.17 7.21
CA GLU A 110 -8.26 17.27 8.07
C GLU A 110 -6.80 17.74 8.29
N LYS A 111 -6.61 18.94 8.85
CA LYS A 111 -5.28 19.58 9.05
C LYS A 111 -4.49 19.14 10.30
N SER A 112 -5.10 18.43 11.26
CA SER A 112 -4.53 18.26 12.61
C SER A 112 -3.78 16.94 12.86
N LEU A 113 -4.04 15.89 12.09
CA LEU A 113 -3.57 14.53 12.39
C LEU A 113 -2.14 14.25 11.90
N TRP A 114 -1.74 14.93 10.83
CA TRP A 114 -0.47 14.71 10.12
C TRP A 114 0.78 15.10 10.92
N LYS A 115 0.68 16.09 11.81
CA LYS A 115 1.80 16.55 12.64
C LYS A 115 2.30 15.51 13.64
N SER A 116 1.46 14.53 14.02
CA SER A 116 1.81 13.56 15.06
C SER A 116 2.55 12.33 14.52
N ILE A 117 2.36 11.96 13.25
CA ILE A 117 2.90 10.71 12.68
C ILE A 117 4.35 10.89 12.19
N VAL A 118 4.72 12.10 11.77
CA VAL A 118 5.97 12.35 11.01
C VAL A 118 7.14 12.82 11.90
N SER A 119 6.94 13.09 13.18
CA SER A 119 7.89 13.89 13.99
C SER A 119 9.04 13.14 14.68
N ASN A 120 9.24 11.83 14.48
CA ASN A 120 10.35 11.11 15.11
C ASN A 120 11.04 10.14 14.15
N GLN A 121 12.15 10.51 13.49
CA GLN A 121 13.09 9.55 12.90
C GLN A 121 14.46 10.13 12.57
N THR A 122 15.51 9.36 12.90
CA THR A 122 16.94 9.61 12.63
C THR A 122 17.45 8.65 11.55
N TYR A 123 18.41 9.15 10.77
CA TYR A 123 18.99 8.61 9.55
C TYR A 123 19.81 7.32 9.73
N ASP A 124 19.57 6.32 8.87
CA ASP A 124 20.60 5.52 8.15
C ASP A 124 20.05 4.39 7.23
N ASP A 125 18.73 4.12 7.17
CA ASP A 125 18.11 3.16 6.22
C ASP A 125 16.85 3.77 5.53
N GLU A 126 17.04 4.69 4.57
CA GLU A 126 15.96 5.56 4.06
C GLU A 126 14.83 4.83 3.30
N ASP A 127 15.13 3.84 2.45
CA ASP A 127 14.12 3.13 1.65
C ASP A 127 13.21 2.24 2.51
N ASP A 128 13.80 1.45 3.41
CA ASP A 128 13.06 0.55 4.31
C ASP A 128 12.20 1.36 5.31
N GLN A 129 12.71 2.50 5.77
CA GLN A 129 12.00 3.39 6.69
C GLN A 129 10.85 4.11 6.01
N GLN A 130 11.02 4.53 4.75
CA GLN A 130 9.94 5.14 3.97
C GLN A 130 8.81 4.13 3.72
N GLN A 131 9.13 2.90 3.32
CA GLN A 131 8.11 1.86 3.10
C GLN A 131 7.37 1.52 4.40
N LYS A 132 8.08 1.45 5.53
CA LYS A 132 7.47 1.28 6.86
C LYS A 132 6.52 2.41 7.21
N THR A 133 6.91 3.66 6.94
CA THR A 133 6.07 4.83 7.22
C THR A 133 4.80 4.82 6.38
N VAL A 134 4.88 4.45 5.11
CA VAL A 134 3.70 4.29 4.23
C VAL A 134 2.79 3.18 4.74
N TYR A 135 3.35 2.05 5.16
CA TYR A 135 2.59 0.92 5.69
C TYR A 135 1.84 1.27 6.98
N GLU A 136 2.53 1.90 7.94
CA GLU A 136 1.92 2.39 9.17
C GLU A 136 0.82 3.41 8.89
N PHE A 137 1.02 4.27 7.90
CA PHE A 137 0.01 5.24 7.48
C PHE A 137 -1.23 4.56 6.90
N ILE A 138 -1.08 3.61 5.96
CA ILE A 138 -2.23 2.88 5.39
C ILE A 138 -2.96 2.11 6.49
N LYS A 139 -2.22 1.44 7.38
CA LYS A 139 -2.81 0.74 8.52
C LYS A 139 -3.63 1.68 9.40
N THR A 140 -3.08 2.86 9.72
CA THR A 140 -3.80 3.90 10.49
C THR A 140 -5.10 4.31 9.80
N LEU A 141 -5.09 4.49 8.47
CA LEU A 141 -6.32 4.80 7.72
C LEU A 141 -7.38 3.69 7.85
N LEU A 142 -6.97 2.43 7.77
CA LEU A 142 -7.87 1.29 7.85
C LEU A 142 -8.39 1.07 9.28
N ASP A 143 -7.51 1.16 10.30
CA ASP A 143 -7.84 0.92 11.72
C ASP A 143 -8.60 2.12 12.36
N ASP A 144 -8.07 3.34 12.22
CA ASP A 144 -8.54 4.49 13.00
C ASP A 144 -9.58 5.35 12.26
N PHE A 145 -9.63 5.26 10.93
CA PHE A 145 -10.50 6.08 10.08
C PHE A 145 -11.57 5.27 9.34
N ASP A 146 -11.69 3.97 9.63
CA ASP A 146 -12.61 3.04 8.97
C ASP A 146 -12.54 3.12 7.43
N ALA A 147 -11.34 3.40 6.88
CA ALA A 147 -11.17 3.42 5.44
C ALA A 147 -11.44 2.01 4.90
N SER A 148 -12.29 1.89 3.89
CA SER A 148 -12.55 0.60 3.26
C SER A 148 -11.31 0.14 2.48
N PRO A 149 -10.87 -1.12 2.60
CA PRO A 149 -9.79 -1.65 1.77
C PRO A 149 -10.22 -1.86 0.30
N ASP A 150 -11.53 -1.85 0.05
CA ASP A 150 -12.16 -2.10 -1.26
C ASP A 150 -12.52 -0.80 -2.00
N VAL A 151 -11.96 0.33 -1.57
CA VAL A 151 -12.13 1.63 -2.24
C VAL A 151 -11.82 1.51 -3.74
N HIS A 152 -12.63 2.19 -4.56
CA HIS A 152 -12.57 2.11 -6.03
C HIS A 152 -12.72 0.69 -6.59
N ASN A 153 -13.55 -0.15 -5.96
CA ASN A 153 -13.79 -1.55 -6.36
C ASN A 153 -12.51 -2.40 -6.28
N GLY A 154 -11.83 -2.38 -5.13
CA GLY A 154 -10.67 -3.24 -4.86
C GLY A 154 -9.36 -2.72 -5.46
N TYR A 155 -9.29 -1.44 -5.80
CA TYR A 155 -8.10 -0.82 -6.40
C TYR A 155 -6.85 -0.97 -5.52
N PRO A 156 -6.89 -0.74 -4.20
CA PRO A 156 -5.71 -0.91 -3.35
C PRO A 156 -5.11 -2.31 -3.47
N LEU A 157 -5.96 -3.33 -3.46
CA LEU A 157 -5.52 -4.72 -3.55
C LEU A 157 -4.97 -5.05 -4.94
N CYS A 158 -5.69 -4.67 -6.01
CA CYS A 158 -5.21 -4.79 -7.40
C CYS A 158 -3.82 -4.17 -7.57
N LYS A 159 -3.63 -2.95 -7.04
CA LYS A 159 -2.37 -2.22 -7.16
C LYS A 159 -1.24 -2.90 -6.40
N SER A 160 -1.52 -3.41 -5.20
CA SER A 160 -0.56 -4.13 -4.38
C SER A 160 -0.05 -5.40 -5.08
N ILE A 161 -0.96 -6.12 -5.74
CA ILE A 161 -0.65 -7.32 -6.54
C ILE A 161 0.20 -6.96 -7.77
N LEU A 162 -0.18 -5.93 -8.53
CA LEU A 162 0.59 -5.46 -9.69
C LEU A 162 2.01 -5.02 -9.31
N CYS A 163 2.17 -4.43 -8.13
CA CYS A 163 3.46 -4.02 -7.59
C CYS A 163 4.22 -5.15 -6.89
N LYS A 164 3.63 -6.35 -6.75
CA LYS A 164 4.14 -7.47 -5.96
C LYS A 164 4.52 -7.09 -4.53
N ASP A 165 3.81 -6.10 -3.96
CA ASP A 165 4.01 -5.69 -2.57
C ASP A 165 3.21 -6.61 -1.64
N LEU A 166 3.83 -7.74 -1.32
CA LEU A 166 3.23 -8.78 -0.50
C LEU A 166 2.83 -8.28 0.90
N SER A 167 3.58 -7.34 1.47
CA SER A 167 3.26 -6.79 2.78
C SER A 167 1.92 -6.07 2.75
N LEU A 168 1.72 -5.25 1.71
CA LEU A 168 0.49 -4.50 1.52
C LEU A 168 -0.68 -5.41 1.12
N VAL A 169 -0.44 -6.44 0.30
CA VAL A 169 -1.45 -7.48 0.00
C VAL A 169 -1.94 -8.12 1.30
N ARG A 170 -1.03 -8.56 2.19
CA ARG A 170 -1.42 -9.14 3.49
C ARG A 170 -2.17 -8.15 4.35
N LEU A 171 -1.72 -6.89 4.42
CA LEU A 171 -2.41 -5.86 5.19
C LEU A 171 -3.86 -5.76 4.73
N LEU A 172 -4.10 -5.55 3.43
CA LEU A 172 -5.45 -5.41 2.89
C LEU A 172 -6.30 -6.66 3.13
N LEU A 173 -5.73 -7.86 2.95
CA LEU A 173 -6.40 -9.12 3.24
C LEU A 173 -6.66 -9.38 4.74
N ASP A 174 -5.90 -8.75 5.64
CA ASP A 174 -6.13 -8.77 7.09
C ASP A 174 -7.26 -7.82 7.49
N PHE A 175 -7.56 -6.81 6.67
CA PHE A 175 -8.71 -5.92 6.77
C PHE A 175 -9.92 -6.40 5.93
N ASP A 176 -9.96 -7.68 5.55
CA ASP A 176 -11.05 -8.30 4.81
C ASP A 176 -11.29 -7.70 3.40
N ALA A 177 -10.23 -7.24 2.72
CA ALA A 177 -10.32 -6.86 1.31
C ALA A 177 -10.91 -7.98 0.44
N SER A 178 -11.91 -7.65 -0.37
CA SER A 178 -12.62 -8.61 -1.20
C SER A 178 -11.86 -8.93 -2.49
N LEU A 179 -11.76 -10.22 -2.79
CA LEU A 179 -11.15 -10.75 -4.02
C LEU A 179 -12.17 -10.92 -5.16
N GLU A 180 -13.46 -10.90 -4.85
CA GLU A 180 -14.56 -11.16 -5.80
C GLU A 180 -15.02 -9.90 -6.55
N LEU A 181 -14.34 -8.77 -6.35
CA LEU A 181 -14.72 -7.50 -6.96
C LEU A 181 -14.49 -7.51 -8.47
N LYS A 182 -15.44 -6.91 -9.21
CA LYS A 182 -15.44 -6.82 -10.68
C LYS A 182 -15.22 -8.18 -11.35
N ASP A 183 -16.07 -9.15 -11.06
CA ASP A 183 -16.05 -10.48 -11.69
C ASP A 183 -14.71 -11.23 -11.52
N ASN A 184 -14.10 -11.13 -10.33
CA ASN A 184 -12.78 -11.71 -10.03
C ASN A 184 -11.61 -11.11 -10.84
N LEU A 185 -11.71 -9.84 -11.26
CA LEU A 185 -10.63 -9.12 -11.97
C LEU A 185 -9.28 -9.24 -11.26
N ILE A 186 -9.28 -9.23 -9.92
CA ILE A 186 -8.06 -9.40 -9.12
C ILE A 186 -7.37 -10.73 -9.45
N MET A 187 -8.12 -11.82 -9.53
CA MET A 187 -7.59 -13.14 -9.87
C MET A 187 -7.11 -13.19 -11.31
N ASP A 188 -7.83 -12.59 -12.25
CA ASP A 188 -7.41 -12.53 -13.65
C ASP A 188 -6.09 -11.77 -13.82
N ILE A 189 -5.91 -10.66 -13.09
CA ILE A 189 -4.65 -9.90 -13.08
C ILE A 189 -3.51 -10.76 -12.51
N ASP A 190 -3.74 -11.44 -11.38
CA ASP A 190 -2.70 -12.24 -10.73
C ASP A 190 -2.29 -13.47 -11.57
N ILE A 191 -3.27 -14.12 -12.21
CA ILE A 191 -3.03 -15.17 -13.19
C ILE A 191 -2.20 -14.65 -14.37
N ALA A 192 -2.51 -13.46 -14.89
CA ALA A 192 -1.75 -12.87 -15.98
C ALA A 192 -0.30 -12.54 -15.58
N ILE A 193 -0.05 -12.15 -14.32
CA ILE A 193 1.30 -11.95 -13.77
C ILE A 193 2.07 -13.28 -13.73
N GLY A 194 1.38 -14.39 -13.46
CA GLY A 194 1.97 -15.74 -13.47
C GLY A 194 2.73 -16.10 -12.20
N ASP A 195 2.39 -15.48 -11.06
CA ASP A 195 3.05 -15.70 -9.78
C ASP A 195 2.25 -16.71 -8.93
N LEU A 196 2.61 -17.99 -9.03
CA LEU A 196 1.90 -19.07 -8.33
C LEU A 196 1.90 -18.86 -6.80
N ASP A 197 3.01 -18.40 -6.23
CA ASP A 197 3.11 -18.22 -4.79
C ASP A 197 2.19 -17.08 -4.33
N LEU A 198 2.05 -16.00 -5.11
CA LEU A 198 1.11 -14.92 -4.81
C LEU A 198 -0.34 -15.40 -4.91
N ILE A 199 -0.70 -16.16 -5.94
CA ILE A 199 -2.04 -16.77 -6.08
C ILE A 199 -2.37 -17.61 -4.84
N ARG A 200 -1.40 -18.37 -4.34
CA ARG A 200 -1.58 -19.15 -3.12
C ARG A 200 -1.77 -18.27 -1.90
N VAL A 201 -1.12 -17.11 -1.80
CA VAL A 201 -1.39 -16.15 -0.71
C VAL A 201 -2.84 -15.61 -0.78
N LEU A 202 -3.35 -15.36 -1.99
CA LEU A 202 -4.72 -14.86 -2.19
C LEU A 202 -5.77 -15.92 -1.87
N ILE A 203 -5.52 -17.19 -2.23
CA ILE A 203 -6.49 -18.28 -2.07
C ILE A 203 -6.35 -18.96 -0.70
N GLU A 204 -5.14 -19.34 -0.28
CA GLU A 204 -4.91 -20.09 0.95
C GLU A 204 -4.69 -19.12 2.12
N LEU A 205 -5.56 -19.18 3.12
CA LEU A 205 -5.51 -18.31 4.30
C LEU A 205 -4.17 -18.33 5.06
N ASN A 206 -3.52 -19.49 5.08
CA ASN A 206 -2.31 -19.76 5.87
C ASN A 206 -1.06 -20.01 5.02
N PHE A 207 -1.10 -19.70 3.73
CA PHE A 207 0.08 -19.87 2.90
C PHE A 207 1.13 -18.80 3.25
N GLU A 208 2.31 -19.25 3.63
CA GLU A 208 3.49 -18.41 3.82
C GLU A 208 4.31 -18.37 2.54
N HIS A 209 4.41 -17.18 1.96
CA HIS A 209 5.14 -16.95 0.72
C HIS A 209 6.65 -17.22 0.93
N PRO A 210 7.37 -17.80 -0.03
CA PRO A 210 8.80 -18.12 0.15
C PRO A 210 9.68 -16.91 0.52
N ILE A 211 9.33 -15.71 0.04
CA ILE A 211 10.04 -14.46 0.39
C ILE A 211 9.92 -14.15 1.89
N GLU A 212 8.78 -14.45 2.51
CA GLU A 212 8.54 -14.17 3.93
C GLU A 212 9.19 -15.21 4.85
N ARG A 213 9.40 -16.43 4.35
CA ARG A 213 10.10 -17.48 5.09
C ARG A 213 11.58 -17.17 5.30
N ARG A 214 12.15 -16.30 4.48
CA ARG A 214 13.48 -15.80 4.75
C ARG A 214 13.36 -14.94 6.00
N PRO A 215 13.98 -15.30 7.13
CA PRO A 215 14.00 -14.41 8.27
C PRO A 215 14.66 -13.12 7.77
N SER A 216 13.86 -12.09 7.55
CA SER A 216 14.38 -10.74 7.53
C SER A 216 15.23 -10.62 8.79
N LYS A 217 16.43 -10.03 8.70
CA LYS A 217 17.27 -9.75 9.88
C LYS A 217 16.49 -9.09 11.02
N TYR A 218 15.29 -8.57 10.73
CA TYR A 218 14.45 -7.76 11.61
C TYR A 218 13.08 -8.40 11.96
N MET A 219 12.69 -9.57 11.41
CA MET A 219 11.42 -10.25 11.74
C MET A 219 11.48 -11.17 12.98
N ALA A 220 12.31 -10.83 13.98
CA ALA A 220 12.43 -11.62 15.21
C ALA A 220 11.18 -11.54 16.13
N PHE A 221 10.13 -10.79 15.75
CA PHE A 221 9.02 -10.45 16.64
C PHE A 221 7.67 -11.12 16.34
N LYS A 222 7.55 -11.98 15.31
CA LYS A 222 6.24 -12.55 14.90
C LYS A 222 5.97 -14.02 15.25
N ASN A 223 6.89 -14.72 15.91
CA ASN A 223 6.68 -16.14 16.24
C ASN A 223 6.14 -16.32 17.66
N VAL A 224 4.84 -16.06 17.86
CA VAL A 224 4.11 -16.63 19.01
C VAL A 224 3.42 -17.88 18.51
N LYS A 225 4.00 -19.05 18.81
CA LYS A 225 3.38 -20.34 18.50
C LYS A 225 2.39 -20.66 19.61
N LEU A 226 1.10 -20.70 19.30
CA LEU A 226 0.07 -21.22 20.21
C LEU A 226 0.26 -22.74 20.30
N LEU A 227 0.70 -23.23 21.45
CA LEU A 227 0.77 -24.67 21.73
C LEU A 227 -0.50 -25.07 22.49
N TRP A 228 -1.23 -26.03 21.93
CA TRP A 228 -2.31 -26.73 22.63
C TRP A 228 -1.68 -27.82 23.49
N ASP A 229 -1.92 -27.77 24.80
CA ASP A 229 -1.59 -28.88 25.71
C ASP A 229 -2.80 -29.83 25.88
N GLU A 230 -2.53 -31.03 26.39
CA GLU A 230 -3.53 -32.08 26.61
C GLU A 230 -4.54 -31.71 27.72
N ASN A 231 -4.37 -30.58 28.40
CA ASN A 231 -5.18 -30.12 29.52
C ASN A 231 -6.06 -28.90 29.16
N ASN A 232 -6.23 -28.57 27.87
CA ASN A 232 -7.01 -27.41 27.40
C ASN A 232 -6.50 -26.06 27.93
N LYS A 233 -5.20 -25.93 28.21
CA LYS A 233 -4.60 -24.67 28.66
C LYS A 233 -3.75 -24.05 27.56
N TYR A 234 -4.05 -22.79 27.23
CA TYR A 234 -3.22 -22.03 26.30
C TYR A 234 -1.87 -21.71 26.94
N SER A 235 -0.78 -22.12 26.27
CA SER A 235 0.59 -21.76 26.62
C SER A 235 1.22 -20.99 25.47
N TYR A 236 1.93 -19.91 25.80
CA TYR A 236 2.69 -19.10 24.85
C TYR A 236 4.15 -19.51 24.92
N ASP A 237 4.69 -20.01 23.81
CA ASP A 237 6.13 -20.25 23.69
C ASP A 237 6.79 -19.09 22.92
N PHE A 238 7.42 -18.18 23.66
CA PHE A 238 8.26 -17.11 23.11
C PHE A 238 9.65 -17.65 22.83
N ASN A 239 9.78 -18.51 21.82
CA ASN A 239 11.08 -19.08 21.46
C ASN A 239 11.86 -18.10 20.57
N THR A 240 12.49 -17.10 21.19
CA THR A 240 13.54 -16.30 20.56
C THR A 240 14.82 -17.14 20.47
N ARG A 241 15.05 -17.79 19.32
CA ARG A 241 16.35 -18.39 19.02
C ARG A 241 17.39 -17.28 18.74
N LYS A 242 17.92 -16.68 19.81
CA LYS A 242 19.29 -16.17 19.89
C LYS A 242 19.67 -15.93 21.35
N ASN A 243 20.51 -16.83 21.85
CA ASN A 243 21.32 -16.75 23.07
C ASN A 243 20.57 -16.71 24.41
N ASN A 244 20.51 -17.86 25.08
CA ASN A 244 20.44 -18.13 26.53
C ASN A 244 20.53 -16.95 27.54
N THR A 245 19.66 -15.94 27.45
CA THR A 245 19.34 -15.06 28.58
C THR A 245 17.85 -15.13 28.83
N ILE A 246 17.48 -15.97 29.80
CA ILE A 246 16.19 -15.96 30.45
C ILE A 246 16.10 -14.63 31.20
N TYR A 247 15.28 -13.70 30.72
CA TYR A 247 14.94 -12.50 31.49
C TYR A 247 13.84 -12.88 32.48
N ASP A 248 14.17 -12.82 33.78
CA ASP A 248 13.21 -12.96 34.88
C ASP A 248 12.39 -11.67 35.00
N TYR A 249 11.12 -11.74 34.57
CA TYR A 249 10.20 -10.60 34.51
C TYR A 249 9.64 -10.17 35.88
N ASN A 250 10.05 -10.80 36.99
CA ASN A 250 9.51 -10.51 38.32
C ASN A 250 10.12 -9.29 39.05
N ASN A 251 10.99 -8.51 38.41
CA ASN A 251 11.78 -7.47 39.11
C ASN A 251 11.69 -6.05 38.53
N PHE A 252 10.54 -5.66 37.96
CA PHE A 252 10.27 -4.25 37.63
C PHE A 252 9.32 -3.60 38.66
N LYS A 253 9.89 -2.95 39.68
CA LYS A 253 9.17 -1.98 40.52
C LYS A 253 9.19 -0.61 39.83
N GLY A 254 8.22 -0.37 38.96
CA GLY A 254 7.90 0.95 38.43
C GLY A 254 6.39 1.10 38.42
N GLU A 255 5.86 2.03 39.22
CA GLU A 255 4.43 2.31 39.27
C GLU A 255 3.91 2.75 37.90
N PRO A 256 2.90 2.09 37.32
CA PRO A 256 2.31 2.55 36.08
C PRO A 256 1.24 3.60 36.38
N ASN A 257 1.44 4.81 35.85
CA ASN A 257 0.36 5.78 35.68
C ASN A 257 -0.63 5.24 34.65
N VAL A 258 -1.75 4.71 35.14
CA VAL A 258 -2.78 4.05 34.34
C VAL A 258 -4.03 4.93 34.30
N LEU A 259 -4.19 5.68 33.21
CA LEU A 259 -5.51 5.93 32.62
C LEU A 259 -5.73 4.83 31.56
N ARG A 260 -6.08 3.62 32.00
CA ARG A 260 -6.58 2.56 31.10
C ARG A 260 -8.08 2.44 31.29
N SER A 261 -8.80 2.49 30.18
CA SER A 261 -10.09 1.82 30.05
C SER A 261 -9.93 0.38 30.55
N LYS A 262 -10.81 -0.04 31.45
CA LYS A 262 -10.83 -1.38 32.06
C LYS A 262 -11.40 -2.39 31.06
N GLU A 263 -10.70 -2.68 29.98
CA GLU A 263 -10.95 -3.92 29.24
C GLU A 263 -10.27 -5.03 30.04
N THR A 264 -11.04 -6.01 30.50
CA THR A 264 -10.51 -7.14 31.27
C THR A 264 -9.69 -8.06 30.36
N ASP A 265 -8.67 -8.73 30.90
CA ASP A 265 -7.91 -9.73 30.13
C ASP A 265 -8.84 -10.79 29.53
N GLU A 266 -9.97 -11.08 30.18
CA GLU A 266 -11.03 -11.96 29.66
C GLU A 266 -11.77 -11.40 28.45
N GLU A 267 -12.07 -10.09 28.40
CA GLU A 267 -12.68 -9.45 27.22
C GLU A 267 -11.70 -9.41 26.03
N ILE A 268 -10.42 -9.14 26.30
CA ILE A 268 -9.36 -9.17 25.27
C ILE A 268 -9.20 -10.59 24.73
N ILE A 269 -9.13 -11.59 25.61
CA ILE A 269 -9.06 -13.01 25.22
C ILE A 269 -10.33 -13.41 24.48
N SER A 270 -11.52 -12.97 24.90
CA SER A 270 -12.76 -13.29 24.21
C SER A 270 -12.82 -12.66 22.82
N ARG A 271 -12.43 -11.38 22.64
CA ARG A 271 -12.30 -10.74 21.31
C ARG A 271 -11.28 -11.44 20.41
N LEU A 272 -10.12 -11.79 20.97
CA LEU A 272 -9.08 -12.51 20.22
C LEU A 272 -9.54 -13.92 19.85
N CYS A 273 -10.16 -14.64 20.78
CA CYS A 273 -10.74 -15.96 20.52
C CYS A 273 -11.90 -15.89 19.54
N GLU A 274 -12.72 -14.84 19.52
CA GLU A 274 -13.79 -14.67 18.53
C GLU A 274 -13.22 -14.39 17.13
N LYS A 275 -12.18 -13.57 17.02
CA LYS A 275 -11.40 -13.39 15.78
C LYS A 275 -10.69 -14.67 15.31
N ILE A 276 -10.26 -15.54 16.24
CA ILE A 276 -9.54 -16.78 15.92
C ILE A 276 -10.50 -17.97 15.69
N ARG A 277 -11.64 -18.06 16.38
CA ARG A 277 -12.58 -19.21 16.34
C ARG A 277 -13.33 -19.35 15.01
N PHE A 278 -13.35 -18.32 14.16
CA PHE A 278 -13.99 -18.39 12.83
C PHE A 278 -13.03 -18.61 11.67
N LYS A 279 -11.70 -18.60 11.89
CA LYS A 279 -10.73 -19.03 10.88
C LYS A 279 -10.66 -20.56 10.91
N ASP A 280 -11.70 -21.21 10.40
CA ASP A 280 -11.68 -22.63 10.12
C ASP A 280 -10.49 -22.91 9.19
N TYR A 281 -9.46 -23.58 9.71
CA TYR A 281 -8.12 -23.74 9.12
C TYR A 281 -8.11 -24.52 7.78
N ARG A 282 -9.27 -24.73 7.16
CA ARG A 282 -9.47 -25.54 5.96
C ARG A 282 -10.19 -24.80 4.83
N MET A 283 -10.64 -23.58 5.05
CA MET A 283 -11.36 -22.84 4.01
C MET A 283 -10.41 -21.90 3.29
N ASP A 284 -10.29 -22.10 1.97
CA ASP A 284 -9.67 -21.14 1.08
C ASP A 284 -10.50 -19.83 1.12
N ARG A 285 -9.83 -18.67 1.03
CA ARG A 285 -10.46 -17.34 1.00
C ARG A 285 -11.38 -17.18 -0.21
N VAL A 286 -11.00 -17.80 -1.32
CA VAL A 286 -11.73 -17.79 -2.59
C VAL A 286 -11.89 -19.21 -3.08
N LYS A 287 -13.09 -19.55 -3.51
CA LYS A 287 -13.34 -20.83 -4.18
C LYS A 287 -12.79 -20.75 -5.60
N VAL A 288 -11.86 -21.64 -5.93
CA VAL A 288 -11.33 -21.75 -7.29
C VAL A 288 -12.46 -22.09 -8.26
N THR A 289 -12.60 -21.31 -9.33
CA THR A 289 -13.64 -21.48 -10.36
C THR A 289 -13.07 -22.04 -11.66
N ASP A 290 -13.93 -22.63 -12.47
CA ASP A 290 -13.56 -23.13 -13.80
C ASP A 290 -13.10 -21.98 -14.72
N GLN A 291 -13.60 -20.76 -14.51
CA GLN A 291 -13.19 -19.56 -15.24
C GLN A 291 -11.73 -19.20 -14.95
N MET A 292 -11.28 -19.28 -13.70
CA MET A 292 -9.88 -19.03 -13.33
C MET A 292 -8.95 -20.04 -14.01
N LEU A 293 -9.36 -21.31 -14.09
CA LEU A 293 -8.64 -22.36 -14.82
C LEU A 293 -8.56 -22.04 -16.32
N GLU A 294 -9.66 -21.61 -16.93
CA GLU A 294 -9.69 -21.21 -18.33
C GLU A 294 -8.78 -19.99 -18.60
N THR A 295 -8.83 -18.97 -17.74
CA THR A 295 -7.94 -17.80 -17.80
C THR A 295 -6.47 -18.22 -17.70
N ALA A 296 -6.11 -19.08 -16.75
CA ALA A 296 -4.74 -19.58 -16.60
C ALA A 296 -4.24 -20.30 -17.85
N MET A 297 -5.09 -21.15 -18.45
CA MET A 297 -4.78 -21.85 -19.69
C MET A 297 -4.65 -20.90 -20.88
N LYS A 298 -5.50 -19.87 -20.96
CA LYS A 298 -5.43 -18.83 -21.99
C LYS A 298 -4.12 -18.05 -21.93
N PHE A 299 -3.63 -17.74 -20.73
CA PHE A 299 -2.33 -17.09 -20.51
C PHE A 299 -1.13 -18.06 -20.52
N LYS A 300 -1.36 -19.37 -20.77
CA LYS A 300 -0.32 -20.42 -20.79
C LYS A 300 0.42 -20.59 -19.46
N GLN A 301 -0.25 -20.31 -18.34
CA GLN A 301 0.28 -20.45 -17.00
C GLN A 301 -0.02 -21.85 -16.44
N TYR A 302 0.72 -22.85 -16.90
CA TYR A 302 0.39 -24.26 -16.62
C TYR A 302 0.55 -24.66 -15.16
N ASP A 303 1.52 -24.08 -14.45
CA ASP A 303 1.73 -24.38 -13.02
C ASP A 303 0.52 -23.94 -12.18
N ILE A 304 -0.05 -22.78 -12.54
CA ILE A 304 -1.27 -22.24 -11.93
C ILE A 304 -2.49 -23.07 -12.34
N ALA A 305 -2.58 -23.47 -13.61
CA ALA A 305 -3.67 -24.35 -14.06
C ALA A 305 -3.65 -25.71 -13.33
N HIS A 306 -2.48 -26.32 -13.16
CA HIS A 306 -2.32 -27.54 -12.37
C HIS A 306 -2.76 -27.35 -10.92
N TYR A 307 -2.34 -26.25 -10.30
CA TYR A 307 -2.78 -25.90 -8.96
C TYR A 307 -4.31 -25.76 -8.85
N PHE A 308 -4.97 -25.12 -9.83
CA PHE A 308 -6.42 -24.99 -9.84
C PHE A 308 -7.14 -26.34 -10.02
N LEU A 309 -6.58 -27.26 -10.81
CA LEU A 309 -7.09 -28.64 -10.92
C LEU A 309 -7.01 -29.39 -9.58
N ASP A 310 -5.89 -29.24 -8.86
CA ASP A 310 -5.72 -29.84 -7.54
C ASP A 310 -6.69 -29.27 -6.50
N LYS A 311 -7.09 -28.00 -6.68
CA LYS A 311 -8.14 -27.33 -5.90
C LYS A 311 -9.56 -27.68 -6.34
N GLY A 312 -9.72 -28.56 -7.34
CA GLY A 312 -11.01 -29.10 -7.77
C GLY A 312 -11.70 -28.32 -8.88
N ALA A 313 -11.02 -27.41 -9.57
CA ALA A 313 -11.55 -26.80 -10.80
C ALA A 313 -11.75 -27.87 -11.87
N THR A 314 -12.84 -27.79 -12.61
CA THR A 314 -13.16 -28.75 -13.67
C THR A 314 -12.80 -28.17 -15.05
N PRO A 315 -12.01 -28.89 -15.88
CA PRO A 315 -11.67 -28.41 -17.22
C PRO A 315 -12.91 -28.26 -18.09
N THR A 316 -13.09 -27.10 -18.72
CA THR A 316 -14.13 -26.91 -19.73
C THR A 316 -13.73 -27.60 -21.03
N LEU A 317 -14.69 -27.79 -21.95
CA LEU A 317 -14.40 -28.31 -23.29
C LEU A 317 -13.37 -27.43 -24.04
N GLU A 318 -13.37 -26.13 -23.76
CA GLU A 318 -12.40 -25.20 -24.33
C GLU A 318 -11.01 -25.42 -23.72
N THR A 319 -10.90 -25.56 -22.41
CA THR A 319 -9.66 -25.95 -21.72
C THR A 319 -9.05 -27.23 -22.31
N LEU A 320 -9.86 -28.27 -22.53
CA LEU A 320 -9.42 -29.52 -23.14
C LEU A 320 -8.93 -29.35 -24.59
N ARG A 321 -9.54 -28.44 -25.36
CA ARG A 321 -9.07 -28.10 -26.71
C ARG A 321 -7.73 -27.37 -26.67
N MET A 322 -7.50 -26.51 -25.68
CA MET A 322 -6.22 -25.84 -25.49
C MET A 322 -5.13 -26.85 -25.12
N ILE A 323 -5.40 -27.78 -24.21
CA ILE A 323 -4.44 -28.84 -23.81
C ILE A 323 -4.01 -29.70 -25.00
N LYS A 324 -4.93 -30.07 -25.90
CA LYS A 324 -4.60 -30.89 -27.10
C LYS A 324 -3.71 -30.17 -28.12
N LYS A 325 -3.59 -28.84 -28.05
CA LYS A 325 -2.77 -28.04 -28.96
C LYS A 325 -1.34 -27.83 -28.43
N LEU A 326 -1.09 -28.19 -27.18
CA LEU A 326 0.24 -28.26 -26.57
C LEU A 326 0.92 -29.55 -27.01
#